data_AF-A0A8T5SV01-F1
#
_entry.id   AF-A0A8T5SV01-F1
#
_cell.length_a   1.000
_cell.length_b   1.000
_cell.length_c   1.000
_cell.angle_alpha   90.00
_cell.angle_beta   90.00
_cell.angle_gamma   90.00
#
_symmetry.space_group_name_H-M   'P 1'
#
loop_
_entity.id
_entity.type
_entity.pdbx_description
1 polymer ?
#
loop_
_entity_poly.entity_id
_entity_poly.type
_entity_poly.pdbx_seq_one_letter_code
_entity_poly.pdbx_strand_id
1 'polypeptide(L)'
;SLPYLLAANPINTYKPVKLSTAEAVAAALYILGMTEEADDVMSAFKWGHSFITLNREWLDAYAECSTSGEVVQVQQEIMNEHTRD
;
A
#
# COMPACT_ATOMS: atom_id res chain seq x y z
N SER A 1 -9.54 -2.49 8.33
CA SER A 1 -8.76 -1.29 7.93
C SER A 1 -7.65 -1.75 7.00
N LEU A 2 -7.13 -0.86 6.16
CA LEU A 2 -5.92 -1.16 5.38
C LEU A 2 -4.68 -1.14 6.28
N PRO A 3 -3.65 -1.94 5.96
CA PRO A 3 -2.41 -1.93 6.70
C PRO A 3 -1.58 -0.67 6.42
N TYR A 4 -0.46 -0.55 7.13
CA TYR A 4 0.47 0.57 7.01
C TYR A 4 1.03 0.69 5.59
N LEU A 5 0.77 1.83 4.95
CA LEU A 5 1.24 2.18 3.61
C LEU A 5 1.54 3.68 3.56
N LEU A 6 2.45 4.08 2.67
CA LEU A 6 2.78 5.47 2.42
C LEU A 6 1.96 6.02 1.24
N ALA A 7 1.42 7.22 1.43
CA ALA A 7 0.79 7.95 0.35
C ALA A 7 1.82 8.41 -0.69
N ALA A 8 1.47 8.30 -1.98
CA ALA A 8 2.20 8.89 -3.10
C ALA A 8 1.45 10.09 -3.72
N ASN A 9 0.21 10.34 -3.30
CA ASN A 9 -0.55 11.50 -3.77
C ASN A 9 0.15 12.83 -3.40
N PRO A 10 0.04 13.87 -4.25
CA PRO A 10 0.77 15.15 -4.05
C PRO A 10 0.47 15.91 -2.77
N ILE A 11 -0.63 15.59 -2.07
CA ILE A 11 -1.05 16.30 -0.85
C ILE A 11 -0.40 15.69 0.40
N ASN A 12 -0.21 14.36 0.40
CA ASN A 12 0.23 13.60 1.56
C ASN A 12 1.47 12.75 1.28
N THR A 13 2.27 13.06 0.26
CA THR A 13 3.44 12.27 -0.13
C THR A 13 4.29 11.84 1.08
N TYR A 14 4.60 10.55 1.15
CA TYR A 14 5.35 9.87 2.22
C TYR A 14 4.72 9.91 3.61
N LYS A 15 3.50 10.45 3.76
CA LYS A 15 2.79 10.37 5.04
C LYS A 15 2.15 8.98 5.17
N PRO A 16 2.38 8.28 6.28
CA PRO A 16 1.77 6.99 6.51
C PRO A 16 0.27 7.13 6.71
N VAL A 17 -0.48 6.12 6.26
CA VAL A 17 -1.94 5.95 6.44
C VAL A 17 -2.81 7.11 5.94
N LYS A 18 -2.24 8.12 5.27
CA LYS A 18 -2.94 9.27 4.68
C LYS A 18 -3.24 9.07 3.20
N LEU A 19 -3.67 7.86 2.87
CA LEU A 19 -4.06 7.46 1.53
C LEU A 19 -5.28 8.25 1.06
N SER A 20 -5.31 8.58 -0.23
CA SER A 20 -6.52 8.95 -0.95
C SER A 20 -7.44 7.74 -1.14
N THR A 21 -8.69 7.97 -1.54
CA THR A 21 -9.62 6.88 -1.85
C THR A 21 -9.10 5.99 -2.98
N ALA A 22 -8.46 6.57 -4.01
CA ALA A 22 -7.90 5.82 -5.12
C ALA A 22 -6.76 4.89 -4.66
N GLU A 23 -5.83 5.41 -3.86
CA GLU A 23 -4.73 4.60 -3.28
C GLU A 23 -5.27 3.52 -2.34
N ALA A 24 -6.30 3.80 -1.55
CA ALA A 24 -6.92 2.82 -0.68
C ALA A 24 -7.58 1.68 -1.48
N VAL A 25 -8.27 1.99 -2.57
CA VAL A 25 -8.87 0.99 -3.46
C VAL A 25 -7.77 0.18 -4.15
N ALA A 26 -6.76 0.82 -4.71
CA ALA A 26 -5.64 0.14 -5.37
C ALA A 26 -4.88 -0.77 -4.40
N ALA A 27 -4.62 -0.33 -3.17
CA ALA A 27 -4.00 -1.17 -2.14
C ALA A 27 -4.85 -2.40 -1.81
N ALA A 28 -6.17 -2.23 -1.66
CA ALA A 28 -7.07 -3.34 -1.38
C ALA A 28 -7.08 -4.37 -2.53
N LEU A 29 -7.14 -3.90 -3.78
CA LEU A 29 -7.08 -4.75 -4.97
C LEU A 29 -5.76 -5.51 -5.02
N TYR A 30 -4.64 -4.82 -4.83
CA TYR A 30 -3.32 -5.43 -4.86
C TYR A 30 -3.18 -6.53 -3.80
N ILE A 31 -3.56 -6.25 -2.54
CA ILE A 31 -3.48 -7.21 -1.43
C ILE A 31 -4.38 -8.45 -1.69
N LEU A 32 -5.45 -8.29 -2.46
CA LEU A 32 -6.33 -9.41 -2.86
C LEU A 32 -5.82 -10.16 -4.10
N GLY A 33 -4.63 -9.82 -4.62
CA GLY A 33 -4.05 -10.43 -5.83
C GLY A 33 -4.55 -9.84 -7.15
N MET A 34 -5.43 -8.83 -7.10
CA MET A 34 -5.98 -8.11 -8.26
C MET A 34 -5.04 -6.97 -8.69
N THR A 35 -3.81 -7.35 -9.05
CA THR A 35 -2.72 -6.38 -9.30
C THR A 35 -2.94 -5.56 -10.57
N GLU A 36 -3.49 -6.15 -11.63
CA GLU A 36 -3.83 -5.44 -12.88
C GLU A 36 -4.89 -4.37 -12.63
N GLU A 37 -5.94 -4.68 -11.85
CA GLU A 37 -6.99 -3.73 -11.50
C GLU A 37 -6.47 -2.61 -10.58
N ALA A 38 -5.52 -2.92 -9.69
CA ALA A 38 -4.85 -1.91 -8.89
C ALA A 38 -4.07 -0.93 -9.77
N ASP A 39 -3.33 -1.43 -10.76
CA ASP A 39 -2.60 -0.62 -11.73
C ASP A 39 -3.56 0.21 -12.61
N ASP A 40 -4.67 -0.37 -13.07
CA ASP A 40 -5.70 0.33 -13.84
C ASP A 40 -6.31 1.51 -13.07
N VAL A 41 -6.64 1.31 -11.78
CA VAL A 41 -7.13 2.40 -10.91
C VAL A 41 -6.10 3.53 -10.82
N MET A 42 -4.83 3.19 -10.66
CA MET A 42 -3.77 4.17 -10.50
C MET A 42 -3.37 4.83 -11.83
N SER A 43 -3.61 4.18 -12.97
CA SER A 43 -3.31 4.71 -14.30
C SER A 43 -4.07 6.01 -14.63
N ALA A 44 -5.21 6.24 -13.99
CA ALA A 44 -5.98 7.48 -14.12
C ALA A 44 -5.25 8.72 -13.56
N PHE A 45 -4.18 8.52 -12.78
CA PHE A 45 -3.44 9.58 -12.11
C PHE A 45 -1.99 9.62 -12.62
N LYS A 46 -1.50 10.82 -12.97
CA LYS A 46 -0.11 11.00 -13.42
C LYS A 46 0.94 10.52 -12.41
N TRP A 47 0.63 10.56 -11.13
CA TRP A 47 1.49 10.12 -10.03
C TRP A 47 1.19 8.67 -9.59
N GLY A 48 0.19 8.01 -10.19
CA GLY A 48 -0.35 6.76 -9.67
C GLY A 48 0.66 5.62 -9.67
N HIS A 49 1.51 5.52 -10.69
CA HIS A 49 2.59 4.52 -10.73
C HIS A 49 3.51 4.58 -9.49
N SER A 50 3.61 5.75 -8.86
CA SER A 50 4.52 5.96 -7.73
C SER A 50 3.95 5.33 -6.49
N PHE A 51 2.63 5.19 -6.37
CA PHE A 51 2.01 4.54 -5.22
C PHE A 51 2.38 3.06 -5.12
N ILE A 52 2.19 2.32 -6.22
CA ILE A 52 2.53 0.90 -6.29
C ILE A 52 4.04 0.71 -6.17
N THR A 53 4.83 1.55 -6.84
CA THR A 53 6.30 1.46 -6.75
C THR A 53 6.81 1.75 -5.32
N LEU A 54 6.27 2.76 -4.65
CA LEU A 54 6.67 3.16 -3.30
C LEU A 54 6.39 2.07 -2.26
N ASN A 55 5.30 1.32 -2.44
CA ASN A 55 4.83 0.35 -1.46
C ASN A 55 5.00 -1.10 -1.94
N ARG A 56 5.72 -1.35 -3.04
CA ARG A 56 5.74 -2.66 -3.72
C ARG A 56 6.06 -3.80 -2.77
N GLU A 57 7.18 -3.73 -2.08
CA GLU A 57 7.63 -4.78 -1.16
C GLU A 57 6.62 -5.04 -0.04
N TRP A 58 5.96 -4.00 0.46
CA TRP A 58 4.96 -4.11 1.53
C TRP A 58 3.64 -4.67 1.01
N LEU A 59 3.20 -4.23 -0.16
CA LEU A 59 2.01 -4.74 -0.83
C LEU A 59 2.16 -6.22 -1.19
N ASP A 60 3.32 -6.62 -1.69
CA ASP A 60 3.67 -8.02 -1.97
C ASP A 60 3.62 -8.85 -0.68
N ALA A 61 4.26 -8.38 0.40
CA ALA A 61 4.23 -9.08 1.70
C ALA A 61 2.80 -9.19 2.28
N TYR A 62 1.96 -8.17 2.13
CA TYR A 62 0.57 -8.23 2.55
C TYR A 62 -0.27 -9.18 1.69
N ALA A 63 0.00 -9.30 0.39
CA ALA A 63 -0.72 -10.20 -0.51
C ALA A 63 -0.41 -11.69 -0.23
N GLU A 64 0.74 -11.99 0.38
CA GLU A 64 1.09 -13.35 0.82
C GLU A 64 0.37 -13.76 2.13
N CYS A 65 -0.23 -12.82 2.85
CA CYS A 65 -0.94 -13.09 4.09
C CYS A 65 -2.31 -13.73 3.83
N SER A 66 -2.60 -14.83 4.53
CA SER A 66 -3.89 -15.52 4.50
C SER A 66 -4.82 -15.09 5.64
N THR A 67 -4.30 -14.44 6.67
CA THR A 67 -5.10 -14.02 7.84
C THR A 67 -4.83 -12.57 8.24
N SER A 68 -5.81 -11.96 8.92
CA SER A 68 -5.63 -10.63 9.50
C SER A 68 -4.55 -10.59 10.59
N GLY A 69 -4.26 -11.72 11.24
CA GLY A 69 -3.18 -11.82 12.22
C GLY A 69 -1.81 -11.70 11.58
N GLU A 70 -1.60 -12.38 10.44
CA GLU A 70 -0.37 -12.28 9.64
C GLU A 70 -0.16 -10.87 9.12
N VAL A 71 -1.21 -10.23 8.59
CA VAL A 71 -1.15 -8.83 8.14
C VAL A 71 -0.69 -7.90 9.27
N VAL A 72 -1.19 -8.10 10.49
CA VAL A 72 -0.79 -7.30 11.67
C VAL A 72 0.68 -7.54 12.03
N GLN A 73 1.17 -8.78 11.93
CA GLN A 73 2.57 -9.10 12.20
C GLN A 73 3.49 -8.43 11.17
N VAL A 74 3.22 -8.62 9.87
CA VAL A 74 3.99 -7.99 8.77
C VAL A 74 3.96 -6.46 8.90
N GLN A 75 2.81 -5.89 9.26
CA GLN A 75 2.70 -4.45 9.52
C GLN A 75 3.62 -3.99 10.66
N GLN A 76 3.71 -4.74 11.76
CA GLN A 76 4.60 -4.39 12.87
C GLN A 76 6.07 -4.44 12.46
N GLU A 77 6.46 -5.44 11.67
CA GLU A 77 7.82 -5.56 11.12
C GLU A 77 8.17 -4.35 10.25
N ILE A 78 7.32 -4.02 9.28
CA ILE A 78 7.47 -2.84 8.40
C ILE A 78 7.56 -1.54 9.20
N MET A 79 6.66 -1.34 10.17
CA MET A 79 6.66 -0.12 10.99
C MET A 79 7.94 0.01 11.82
N ASN A 80 8.45 -1.09 12.38
CA ASN A 80 9.68 -1.09 13.17
C ASN A 80 10.93 -0.80 12.32
N GLU A 81 10.96 -1.25 11.06
CA GLU A 81 12.04 -0.94 10.14
C GLU A 81 11.99 0.52 9.69
N HIS A 82 10.81 0.99 9.29
CA HIS A 82 10.64 2.35 8.77
C HIS A 82 10.84 3.46 9.82
N THR A 83 10.65 3.17 11.11
CA THR A 83 10.82 4.15 12.21
C THR A 83 12.19 4.13 12.86
N ARG A 84 13.12 3.28 12.40
CA ARG A 84 14.52 3.26 12.88
C ARG A 84 15.42 4.31 12.21
N ASP A 85 14.89 5.06 11.24
CA ASP A 85 15.51 6.24 10.61
C ASP A 85 14.87 7.54 11.11
#